data_AF-A0A7J4P0E3-F1
#
_entry.id   AF-A0A7J4P0E3-F1
#
_cell.length_a   1.000
_cell.length_b   1.000
_cell.length_c   1.000
_cell.angle_alpha   90.00
_cell.angle_beta   90.00
_cell.angle_gamma   90.00
#
_symmetry.space_group_name_H-M   'P 1'
#
loop_
_entity.id
_entity.type
_entity.pdbx_description
1 polymer ?
#
loop_
_entity_poly.entity_id
_entity_poly.type
_entity_poly.pdbx_seq_one_letter_code
_entity_poly.pdbx_strand_id
1 'polypeptide(L)'
;MEAEQDNWDELINRVAEGLTEQIRREYYQHYLHIARNLSSPSEKLVYIYLALFQPQTLSTLRRGLGLHENTVIKALRSLREKDRIQRDDEYLWWIK
;
A
#
# COMPACT_ATOMS: atom_id res chain seq x y z
N MET A 1 -22.42 -4.54 34.81
CA MET A 1 -22.62 -4.83 33.38
C MET A 1 -21.81 -3.86 32.52
N GLU A 2 -21.94 -2.53 32.65
CA GLU A 2 -21.11 -1.58 31.87
C GLU A 2 -19.60 -1.75 32.07
N ALA A 3 -19.12 -1.86 33.31
CA ALA A 3 -17.67 -2.01 33.60
C ALA A 3 -17.04 -3.32 33.09
N GLU A 4 -17.86 -4.35 32.84
CA GLU A 4 -17.38 -5.62 32.28
C GLU A 4 -17.34 -5.55 30.75
N GLN A 5 -18.30 -4.83 30.14
CA GLN A 5 -18.35 -4.55 28.71
C GLN A 5 -17.17 -3.66 28.26
N ASP A 6 -16.84 -2.61 29.02
CA ASP A 6 -15.70 -1.73 28.74
C ASP A 6 -14.35 -2.49 28.73
N ASN A 7 -14.21 -3.51 29.58
CA ASN A 7 -13.01 -4.36 29.63
C ASN A 7 -12.89 -5.25 28.38
N TRP A 8 -14.02 -5.75 27.88
CA TRP A 8 -14.04 -6.54 26.63
C TRP A 8 -13.70 -5.69 25.41
N ASP A 9 -14.22 -4.47 25.32
CA ASP A 9 -13.93 -3.56 24.20
C ASP A 9 -12.45 -3.14 24.19
N GLU A 10 -11.88 -2.83 25.37
CA GLU A 10 -10.44 -2.52 25.50
C GLU A 10 -9.56 -3.73 25.10
N LEU A 11 -9.94 -4.93 25.51
CA LEU A 11 -9.24 -6.16 25.12
C LEU A 11 -9.30 -6.40 23.61
N ILE A 12 -10.49 -6.26 23.01
CA ILE A 12 -10.70 -6.42 21.56
C ILE A 12 -9.86 -5.41 20.79
N ASN A 13 -9.88 -4.13 21.18
CA ASN A 13 -9.11 -3.08 20.53
C ASN A 13 -7.60 -3.38 20.59
N ARG A 14 -7.09 -3.75 21.75
CA ARG A 14 -5.66 -4.10 21.91
C ARG A 14 -5.26 -5.32 21.08
N VAL A 15 -6.12 -6.35 20.99
CA VAL A 15 -5.87 -7.53 20.15
C VAL A 15 -5.91 -7.13 18.67
N ALA A 16 -6.89 -6.32 18.26
CA ALA A 16 -7.01 -5.84 16.88
C ALA A 16 -5.80 -4.98 16.48
N GLU A 17 -5.32 -4.10 17.34
CA GLU A 17 -4.11 -3.32 17.13
C GLU A 17 -2.87 -4.21 17.00
N GLY A 18 -2.70 -5.17 17.91
CA GLY A 18 -1.58 -6.12 17.87
C GLY A 18 -1.56 -6.95 16.59
N LEU A 19 -2.72 -7.47 16.18
CA LEU A 19 -2.87 -8.20 14.92
C LEU A 19 -2.61 -7.30 13.70
N THR A 20 -3.13 -6.07 13.72
CA THR A 20 -2.94 -5.12 12.62
C THR A 20 -1.47 -4.80 12.43
N GLU A 21 -0.72 -4.55 13.51
CA GLU A 21 0.71 -4.26 13.44
C GLU A 21 1.53 -5.47 12.98
N GLN A 22 1.18 -6.68 13.42
CA GLN A 22 1.85 -7.89 12.96
C GLN A 22 1.60 -8.14 11.46
N ILE A 23 0.34 -8.04 11.02
CA ILE A 23 -0.04 -8.16 9.61
C ILE A 23 0.69 -7.10 8.78
N ARG A 24 0.68 -5.83 9.22
CA ARG A 24 1.41 -4.75 8.54
C ARG A 24 2.89 -5.07 8.40
N ARG A 25 3.54 -5.58 9.44
CA ARG A 25 4.97 -5.91 9.42
C ARG A 25 5.28 -7.00 8.40
N GLU A 26 4.49 -8.07 8.37
CA GLU A 26 4.67 -9.18 7.42
C GLU A 26 4.41 -8.74 5.98
N TYR A 27 3.31 -8.04 5.73
CA TYR A 27 3.00 -7.47 4.42
C TYR A 27 4.07 -6.48 3.96
N TYR A 28 4.58 -5.64 4.86
CA TYR A 28 5.63 -4.69 4.54
C TYR A 28 6.94 -5.38 4.08
N GLN A 29 7.32 -6.48 4.74
CA GLN A 29 8.49 -7.27 4.31
C GLN A 29 8.27 -7.88 2.93
N HIS A 30 7.08 -8.42 2.65
CA HIS A 30 6.73 -8.95 1.35
C HIS A 30 6.84 -7.88 0.24
N TYR A 31 6.25 -6.71 0.47
CA TYR A 31 6.31 -5.61 -0.50
C TYR A 31 7.73 -5.05 -0.69
N LEU A 32 8.53 -4.96 0.38
CA LEU A 32 9.93 -4.57 0.26
C LEU A 32 10.75 -5.59 -0.53
N HIS A 33 10.49 -6.89 -0.35
CA HIS A 33 11.16 -7.94 -1.12
C HIS A 33 10.88 -7.77 -2.61
N ILE A 34 9.61 -7.57 -3.00
CA ILE A 34 9.24 -7.31 -4.40
C ILE A 34 9.89 -6.02 -4.89
N ALA A 35 9.83 -4.94 -4.11
CA ALA A 35 10.40 -3.65 -4.49
C ALA A 35 11.90 -3.73 -4.76
N ARG A 36 12.66 -4.51 -3.99
CA ARG A 36 14.11 -4.70 -4.22
C ARG A 36 14.42 -5.24 -5.61
N ASN A 37 13.55 -6.08 -6.16
CA ASN A 37 13.69 -6.72 -7.48
C ASN A 37 13.19 -5.84 -8.64
N LEU A 38 12.59 -4.67 -8.36
CA LEU A 38 12.19 -3.72 -9.39
C LEU A 38 13.43 -3.01 -9.97
N SER A 39 13.35 -2.67 -11.26
CA SER A 39 14.51 -2.20 -12.02
C SER A 39 14.73 -0.70 -11.85
N SER A 40 13.66 0.07 -11.71
CA SER A 40 13.69 1.54 -11.69
C SER A 40 13.42 2.10 -10.28
N PRO A 41 14.13 3.15 -9.84
CA PRO A 41 13.81 3.86 -8.60
C PRO A 41 12.36 4.37 -8.57
N SER A 42 11.83 4.84 -9.70
CA SER A 42 10.44 5.31 -9.78
C SER A 42 9.43 4.16 -9.63
N GLU A 43 9.73 2.98 -10.15
CA GLU A 43 8.90 1.78 -9.92
C GLU A 43 8.88 1.43 -8.44
N LYS A 44 10.05 1.44 -7.77
CA LYS A 44 10.16 1.16 -6.33
C LYS A 44 9.33 2.12 -5.50
N LEU A 45 9.45 3.42 -5.78
CA LEU A 45 8.71 4.45 -5.08
C LEU A 45 7.20 4.31 -5.27
N VAL A 46 6.75 4.15 -6.51
CA VAL A 46 5.31 3.97 -6.80
C VAL A 46 4.76 2.71 -6.15
N TYR A 47 5.49 1.59 -6.25
CA TYR A 47 5.06 0.33 -5.66
C TYR A 47 4.99 0.38 -4.13
N ILE A 48 6.02 0.90 -3.46
CA ILE A 48 6.01 1.03 -2.00
C ILE A 48 4.92 2.00 -1.52
N TYR A 49 4.69 3.10 -2.25
CA TYR A 49 3.62 4.03 -1.91
C TYR A 49 2.25 3.38 -2.00
N LEU A 50 2.01 2.60 -3.06
CA LEU A 50 0.77 1.82 -3.19
C LEU A 50 0.65 0.75 -2.10
N ALA A 51 1.72 0.04 -1.76
CA ALA A 51 1.72 -0.94 -0.68
C ALA A 51 1.31 -0.35 0.68
N LEU A 52 1.65 0.91 0.93
CA LEU A 52 1.35 1.60 2.19
C LEU A 52 -0.01 2.31 2.18
N PHE A 53 -0.42 2.85 1.04
CA PHE A 53 -1.53 3.80 0.97
C PHE A 53 -2.59 3.43 -0.07
N GLN A 54 -2.58 2.23 -0.66
CA GLN A 54 -3.62 1.83 -1.61
C GLN A 54 -5.04 1.95 -1.04
N PRO A 55 -6.04 2.23 -1.89
CA PRO A 55 -5.90 2.59 -3.31
C PRO A 55 -5.43 4.02 -3.54
N GLN A 56 -4.81 4.28 -4.69
CA GLN A 56 -4.38 5.66 -5.05
C GLN A 56 -4.71 6.04 -6.49
N THR A 57 -5.04 7.31 -6.69
CA THR A 57 -5.17 7.89 -8.03
C THR A 57 -3.80 8.32 -8.58
N LEU A 58 -3.70 8.52 -9.89
CA LEU A 58 -2.51 9.11 -10.53
C LEU A 58 -2.13 10.45 -9.90
N SER A 59 -3.12 11.29 -9.58
CA SER A 59 -2.89 12.63 -9.05
C SER A 59 -2.34 12.59 -7.62
N THR A 60 -2.79 11.64 -6.79
CA THR A 60 -2.24 11.45 -5.45
C THR A 60 -0.84 10.85 -5.49
N LEU A 61 -0.58 9.88 -6.35
CA LEU A 61 0.78 9.35 -6.55
C LEU A 61 1.77 10.44 -6.98
N ARG A 62 1.37 11.28 -7.95
CA ARG A 62 2.18 12.41 -8.42
C ARG A 62 2.54 13.37 -7.29
N ARG A 63 1.53 13.81 -6.52
CA ARG A 63 1.71 14.76 -5.42
C ARG A 63 2.47 14.14 -4.24
N GLY A 64 2.09 12.94 -3.83
CA GLY A 64 2.67 12.24 -2.69
C GLY A 64 4.14 11.84 -2.90
N LEU A 65 4.54 11.57 -4.13
CA LEU A 65 5.93 11.20 -4.47
C LEU A 65 6.77 12.35 -5.01
N GLY A 66 6.17 13.52 -5.27
CA GLY A 66 6.87 14.64 -5.90
C GLY A 66 7.42 14.33 -7.31
N LEU A 67 6.82 13.36 -8.01
CA LEU A 67 7.27 12.92 -9.32
C LEU A 67 6.51 13.65 -10.44
N HIS A 68 7.16 13.82 -11.59
CA HIS A 68 6.46 14.28 -12.78
C HIS A 68 5.43 13.24 -13.24
N GLU A 69 4.30 13.68 -13.79
CA GLU A 69 3.20 12.79 -14.21
C GLU A 69 3.67 11.68 -15.17
N ASN A 70 4.42 12.05 -16.21
CA ASN A 70 5.03 11.10 -17.15
C ASN A 70 5.91 10.03 -16.48
N THR A 71 6.59 10.36 -15.37
CA THR A 71 7.39 9.40 -14.61
C THR A 71 6.50 8.40 -13.88
N VAL A 72 5.42 8.88 -13.26
CA VAL A 72 4.43 8.03 -12.58
C VAL A 72 3.71 7.13 -13.59
N ILE A 73 3.28 7.67 -14.73
CA ILE A 73 2.64 6.89 -15.80
C ILE A 73 3.56 5.78 -16.31
N LYS A 74 4.84 6.08 -16.57
CA LYS A 74 5.82 5.07 -16.99
C LYS A 74 6.01 3.98 -15.95
N ALA A 75 6.12 4.35 -14.67
CA ALA A 75 6.26 3.40 -13.57
C ALA A 75 5.01 2.52 -13.42
N LEU A 76 3.80 3.10 -13.40
CA LEU A 76 2.54 2.38 -13.32
C LEU A 76 2.37 1.39 -14.48
N ARG A 77 2.68 1.82 -15.71
CA ARG A 77 2.64 0.94 -16.88
C ARG A 77 3.59 -0.25 -16.71
N SER A 78 4.84 -0.03 -16.33
CA SER A 78 5.79 -1.13 -16.16
C SER A 78 5.43 -2.06 -15.00
N LEU A 79 4.94 -1.52 -13.88
CA LEU A 79 4.45 -2.33 -12.76
C LEU A 79 3.25 -3.19 -13.15
N ARG A 80 2.35 -2.66 -13.98
CA ARG A 80 1.21 -3.41 -14.53
C ARG A 80 1.65 -4.50 -15.50
N GLU A 81 2.61 -4.21 -16.38
CA GLU A 81 3.22 -5.20 -17.28
C GLU A 81 3.92 -6.35 -16.52
N LYS A 82 4.46 -6.06 -15.33
CA LYS A 82 5.06 -7.05 -14.42
C LYS A 82 4.04 -7.74 -13.50
N ASP A 83 2.75 -7.53 -13.72
CA ASP A 83 1.64 -8.05 -12.94
C ASP A 83 1.72 -7.76 -11.43
N ARG A 84 2.28 -6.60 -11.06
CA ARG A 84 2.45 -6.19 -9.65
C ARG A 84 1.34 -5.28 -9.13
N ILE A 85 0.63 -4.62 -10.04
CA ILE A 85 -0.44 -3.70 -9.71
C ILE A 85 -1.59 -3.86 -10.70
N GLN A 86 -2.76 -3.40 -10.31
CA GLN A 86 -3.93 -3.30 -11.17
C GLN A 86 -4.58 -1.92 -11.07
N ARG A 87 -5.36 -1.58 -12.09
CA ARG A 87 -6.25 -0.41 -12.09
C ARG A 87 -7.69 -0.90 -12.17
N ASP A 88 -8.56 -0.37 -11.34
CA ASP A 88 -9.99 -0.63 -11.41
C ASP A 88 -10.72 0.33 -12.37
N ASP A 89 -12.04 0.19 -12.43
CA ASP A 89 -12.93 0.99 -13.27
C ASP A 89 -13.07 2.44 -12.77
N GLU A 90 -12.72 2.71 -11.51
CA GLU A 90 -12.70 4.03 -10.89
C GLU A 90 -11.34 4.74 -11.06
N TYR A 91 -10.43 4.18 -11.86
CA TYR A 91 -9.07 4.69 -12.09
C TYR A 91 -8.18 4.69 -10.85
N LEU A 92 -8.50 3.88 -9.84
CA LEU A 92 -7.68 3.66 -8.67
C LEU A 92 -6.68 2.55 -8.92
N TRP A 93 -5.46 2.75 -8.42
CA TRP A 93 -4.37 1.79 -8.50
C TRP A 93 -4.23 1.01 -7.20
N TRP A 94 -4.07 -0.30 -7.34
CA TRP A 94 -4.00 -1.28 -6.26
C TRP A 94 -2.76 -2.14 -6.43
N ILE A 95 -2.19 -2.62 -5.32
CA ILE A 95 -1.27 -3.74 -5.35
C ILE A 95 -2.06 -5.02 -5.66
N LYS A 96 -1.45 -5.94 -6.40
CA LYS A 96 -1.95 -7.31 -6.55
C LYS A 96 -1.38 -8.24 -5.49
#